data_AF-A0A383WQC9-F1
#
_entry.id   AF-A0A383WQC9-F1
#
_cell.length_a   1.000
_cell.length_b   1.000
_cell.length_c   1.000
_cell.angle_alpha   90.00
_cell.angle_beta   90.00
_cell.angle_gamma   90.00
#
_symmetry.space_group_name_H-M   'P 1'
#
loop_
_entity.id
_entity.type
_entity.pdbx_description
1 polymer ?
#
loop_
_entity_poly.entity_id
_entity_poly.type
_entity_poly.pdbx_seq_one_letter_code
_entity_poly.pdbx_strand_id
1 'polypeptide(L)'
;MRESQYSALYVALRNRAQQGPGASMDPSWFQQIENDLQALSQRVANDASLSSAAKRRLKTWDSTVLAVAVGRVHAAVMQAAAASRASLQDD
;
A
#
# COMPACT_ATOMS: atom_id res chain seq x y z
N MET A 1 -20.32 -6.97 11.90
CA MET A 1 -19.65 -8.07 11.16
C MET A 1 -19.02 -7.63 9.82
N ARG A 2 -19.66 -6.78 8.98
CA ARG A 2 -19.08 -6.30 7.70
C ARG A 2 -17.87 -5.36 7.85
N GLU A 3 -17.92 -4.41 8.79
CA GLU A 3 -16.82 -3.47 9.09
C GLU A 3 -15.52 -4.20 9.45
N SER A 4 -15.61 -5.26 10.23
CA SER A 4 -14.46 -6.11 10.61
C SER A 4 -13.81 -6.80 9.41
N GLN A 5 -14.62 -7.24 8.41
CA GLN A 5 -14.11 -7.85 7.19
C GLN A 5 -13.33 -6.85 6.34
N TYR A 6 -13.87 -5.65 6.12
CA TYR A 6 -13.16 -4.60 5.39
C TYR A 6 -11.88 -4.16 6.10
N SER A 7 -11.92 -4.05 7.43
CA SER A 7 -10.73 -3.74 8.23
C SER A 7 -9.63 -4.79 8.01
N ALA A 8 -9.98 -6.07 7.95
CA ALA A 8 -9.03 -7.14 7.66
C ALA A 8 -8.42 -7.02 6.24
N LEU A 9 -9.21 -6.63 5.24
CA LEU A 9 -8.72 -6.39 3.88
C LEU A 9 -7.75 -5.20 3.82
N TYR A 10 -8.04 -4.10 4.52
CA TYR A 10 -7.12 -2.97 4.66
C TYR A 10 -5.81 -3.36 5.34
N VAL A 11 -5.88 -4.19 6.39
CA VAL A 11 -4.69 -4.72 7.07
C VAL A 11 -3.88 -5.60 6.13
N ALA A 12 -4.50 -6.49 5.37
CA ALA A 12 -3.81 -7.34 4.40
C ALA A 12 -3.10 -6.51 3.32
N LEU A 13 -3.78 -5.49 2.78
CA LEU A 13 -3.21 -4.61 1.77
C LEU A 13 -2.06 -3.75 2.33
N ARG A 14 -2.19 -3.24 3.56
CA ARG A 14 -1.09 -2.58 4.28
C ARG A 14 0.09 -3.53 4.47
N ASN A 15 -0.13 -4.78 4.88
CA ASN A 15 0.95 -5.76 5.07
C ASN A 15 1.66 -6.06 3.75
N ARG A 16 0.92 -6.17 2.63
CA ARG A 16 1.50 -6.28 1.29
C ARG A 16 2.32 -5.03 0.94
N ALA A 17 1.78 -3.84 1.18
CA ALA A 17 2.51 -2.58 1.02
C ALA A 17 3.79 -2.52 1.86
N GLN A 18 3.77 -3.08 3.08
CA GLN A 18 4.94 -3.15 3.96
C GLN A 18 6.03 -4.11 3.49
N GLN A 19 5.69 -5.15 2.72
CA GLN A 19 6.67 -6.08 2.16
C GLN A 19 7.44 -5.44 0.98
N GLY A 20 6.87 -4.42 0.33
CA GLY A 20 7.47 -3.75 -0.80
C GLY A 20 7.43 -4.58 -2.10
N PRO A 21 8.07 -4.10 -3.18
CA PRO A 21 8.03 -4.72 -4.51
C PRO A 21 8.79 -6.05 -4.67
N GLY A 22 9.24 -6.66 -3.56
CA GLY A 22 10.08 -7.86 -3.58
C GLY A 22 11.46 -7.62 -4.21
N ALA A 23 12.21 -8.69 -4.43
CA ALA A 23 13.56 -8.63 -5.02
C ALA A 23 13.57 -8.17 -6.49
N SER A 24 12.44 -8.28 -7.18
CA SER A 24 12.31 -7.99 -8.61
C SER A 24 12.05 -6.52 -8.95
N MET A 25 11.92 -5.62 -7.94
CA MET A 25 11.64 -4.18 -8.13
C MET A 25 10.62 -3.92 -9.25
N ASP A 26 9.48 -4.62 -9.25
CA ASP A 26 8.47 -4.47 -10.28
C ASP A 26 7.91 -3.03 -10.25
N PRO A 27 8.11 -2.22 -11.32
CA PRO A 27 7.63 -0.84 -11.36
C PRO A 27 6.10 -0.75 -11.26
N SER A 28 5.39 -1.82 -11.62
CA SER A 28 3.93 -1.90 -11.56
C SER A 28 3.39 -2.24 -10.17
N TRP A 29 4.26 -2.64 -9.21
CA TRP A 29 3.83 -3.04 -7.88
C TRP A 29 3.07 -1.93 -7.15
N PHE A 30 3.58 -0.70 -7.21
CA PHE A 30 2.93 0.44 -6.55
C PHE A 30 1.55 0.70 -7.18
N GLN A 31 1.48 0.67 -8.51
CA GLN A 31 0.23 0.82 -9.25
C GLN A 31 -0.79 -0.28 -8.89
N GLN A 32 -0.34 -1.52 -8.66
CA GLN A 32 -1.23 -2.61 -8.20
C GLN A 32 -1.80 -2.33 -6.81
N ILE A 33 -0.99 -1.82 -5.86
CA ILE A 33 -1.48 -1.43 -4.52
C ILE A 33 -2.52 -0.31 -4.63
N GLU A 34 -2.27 0.70 -5.47
CA GLU A 34 -3.22 1.80 -5.69
C GLU A 34 -4.55 1.31 -6.29
N ASN A 35 -4.47 0.45 -7.31
CA ASN A 35 -5.66 -0.11 -7.96
C ASN A 35 -6.48 -0.98 -6.97
N ASP A 36 -5.81 -1.85 -6.21
CA ASP A 36 -6.45 -2.70 -5.20
C ASP A 36 -7.10 -1.85 -4.10
N LEU A 37 -6.42 -0.79 -3.67
CA LEU A 37 -6.93 0.15 -2.67
C LEU A 37 -8.15 0.91 -3.18
N GLN A 38 -8.10 1.44 -4.40
CA GLN A 38 -9.21 2.18 -4.99
C GLN A 38 -10.44 1.28 -5.15
N ALA A 39 -10.25 0.05 -5.62
CA ALA A 39 -11.31 -0.93 -5.72
C ALA A 39 -11.93 -1.27 -4.35
N LEU A 40 -11.10 -1.44 -3.31
CA LEU A 40 -11.57 -1.69 -1.94
C LEU A 40 -12.35 -0.48 -1.38
N SER A 41 -11.81 0.73 -1.52
CA SER A 41 -12.42 1.97 -1.04
C SER A 41 -13.79 2.21 -1.70
N GLN A 42 -13.90 1.93 -3.01
CA GLN A 42 -15.18 2.04 -3.72
C GLN A 42 -16.19 0.98 -3.29
N ARG A 43 -15.75 -0.25 -3.02
CA ARG A 43 -16.62 -1.30 -2.43
C ARG A 43 -17.16 -0.88 -1.06
N VAL A 44 -16.33 -0.30 -0.19
CA VAL A 44 -16.74 0.23 1.12
C VAL A 44 -17.73 1.38 0.97
N ALA A 45 -17.50 2.30 0.03
CA ALA A 45 -18.40 3.42 -0.23
C ALA A 45 -19.79 2.95 -0.66
N ASN A 46 -19.84 1.92 -1.52
CA ASN A 46 -21.07 1.39 -2.09
C ASN A 46 -21.80 0.36 -1.19
N ASP A 47 -21.17 -0.12 -0.11
CA ASP A 47 -21.81 -1.06 0.80
C ASP A 47 -22.85 -0.35 1.69
N ALA A 48 -24.13 -0.65 1.45
CA ALA A 48 -25.25 -0.10 2.22
C ALA A 48 -25.32 -0.67 3.65
N SER A 49 -24.69 -1.81 3.93
CA SER A 49 -24.66 -2.42 5.27
C SER A 49 -23.70 -1.74 6.25
N LEU A 50 -22.90 -0.78 5.77
CA LEU A 50 -22.00 0.02 6.59
C LEU A 50 -22.63 1.35 7.00
N SER A 51 -22.47 1.70 8.27
CA SER A 51 -22.82 3.03 8.76
C SER A 51 -21.89 4.11 8.21
N SER A 52 -22.35 5.36 8.15
CA SER A 52 -21.52 6.50 7.77
C SER A 52 -20.29 6.66 8.66
N ALA A 53 -20.39 6.28 9.94
CA ALA A 53 -19.25 6.26 10.86
C ALA A 53 -18.22 5.20 10.46
N ALA A 54 -18.65 3.97 10.13
CA ALA A 54 -17.77 2.91 9.68
C ALA A 54 -17.07 3.27 8.36
N LYS A 55 -17.80 3.82 7.38
CA LYS A 55 -17.23 4.27 6.10
C LYS A 55 -16.13 5.32 6.29
N ARG A 56 -16.36 6.31 7.17
CA ARG A 56 -15.34 7.32 7.50
C ARG A 56 -14.10 6.69 8.12
N ARG A 57 -14.26 5.81 9.12
CA ARG A 57 -13.14 5.10 9.76
C ARG A 57 -12.36 4.26 8.75
N LEU A 58 -13.02 3.53 7.87
CA LEU A 58 -12.34 2.72 6.85
C LEU A 58 -11.60 3.61 5.84
N LYS A 59 -12.19 4.72 5.42
CA LYS A 59 -11.57 5.66 4.47
C LYS A 59 -10.28 6.31 5.01
N THR A 60 -10.12 6.47 6.33
CA THR A 60 -8.83 6.94 6.89
C THR A 60 -7.70 5.93 6.74
N TRP A 61 -8.00 4.66 6.46
CA TRP A 61 -6.97 3.66 6.17
C TRP A 61 -6.39 3.80 4.76
N ASP A 62 -7.10 4.43 3.81
CA ASP A 62 -6.60 4.66 2.45
C ASP A 62 -5.26 5.40 2.47
N SER A 63 -5.18 6.52 3.20
CA SER A 63 -3.95 7.30 3.34
C SER A 63 -2.84 6.54 4.06
N THR A 64 -3.18 5.67 5.00
CA THR A 64 -2.21 4.85 5.75
C THR A 64 -1.56 3.80 4.84
N VAL A 65 -2.34 3.12 3.99
CA VAL A 65 -1.83 2.13 3.04
C VAL A 65 -0.91 2.80 2.00
N LEU A 66 -1.34 3.92 1.43
CA LEU A 66 -0.56 4.66 0.43
C LEU A 66 0.76 5.19 1.02
N ALA A 67 0.73 5.77 2.21
CA ALA A 67 1.94 6.28 2.86
C ALA A 67 2.99 5.18 3.07
N VAL A 68 2.56 3.98 3.47
CA VAL A 68 3.44 2.81 3.59
C VAL A 68 4.01 2.42 2.23
N ALA A 69 3.17 2.32 1.20
CA ALA A 69 3.60 1.92 -0.14
C ALA A 69 4.62 2.91 -0.74
N VAL A 70 4.35 4.22 -0.64
CA VAL A 70 5.28 5.27 -1.07
C VAL A 70 6.60 5.19 -0.30
N GLY A 71 6.54 5.02 1.03
CA GLY A 71 7.73 4.88 1.86
C GLY A 71 8.63 3.70 1.45
N ARG A 72 8.03 2.59 1.01
CA ARG A 72 8.79 1.42 0.50
C ARG A 72 9.40 1.66 -0.87
N VAL A 73 8.68 2.28 -1.81
CA VAL A 73 9.24 2.65 -3.12
C VAL A 73 10.44 3.58 -2.94
N HIS A 74 10.29 4.60 -2.10
CA HIS A 74 11.37 5.55 -1.79
C HIS A 74 12.61 4.85 -1.21
N ALA A 75 12.42 3.90 -0.29
CA ALA A 75 13.51 3.10 0.28
C ALA A 75 14.21 2.22 -0.77
N ALA A 76 13.45 1.58 -1.67
CA ALA A 76 14.01 0.76 -2.74
C ALA A 76 14.87 1.59 -3.72
N VAL A 77 14.40 2.79 -4.08
CA VAL A 77 15.15 3.74 -4.92
C VAL A 77 16.43 4.20 -4.23
N MET A 78 16.37 4.55 -2.93
CA MET A 78 17.55 4.95 -2.16
C MET A 78 18.57 3.81 -2.03
N GLN A 79 18.12 2.57 -1.89
CA GLN A 79 19.00 1.40 -1.82
C GLN A 79 19.70 1.14 -3.16
N ALA A 80 18.99 1.24 -4.29
CA ALA A 80 19.60 1.16 -5.61
C ALA A 80 20.67 2.23 -5.81
N ALA A 81 20.39 3.48 -5.42
CA ALA A 81 21.35 4.58 -5.50
C ALA A 81 22.55 4.44 -4.53
N ALA A 82 22.40 3.75 -3.41
CA ALA A 82 23.51 3.43 -2.50
C ALA A 82 24.39 2.32 -3.08
N ALA A 83 23.79 1.26 -3.64
CA ALA A 83 24.52 0.18 -4.28
C ALA A 83 25.38 0.67 -5.46
N SER A 84 24.84 1.57 -6.30
CA SER A 84 25.61 2.17 -7.41
C SER A 84 26.80 3.02 -6.95
N ARG A 85 26.72 3.64 -5.78
CA ARG A 85 27.84 4.42 -5.22
C ARG A 85 28.93 3.54 -4.63
N ALA A 86 28.57 2.43 -3.99
CA ALA A 86 29.52 1.46 -3.50
C ALA A 86 30.31 0.81 -4.65
N SER A 87 29.65 0.43 -5.75
CA SER A 87 30.32 -0.14 -6.92
C SER A 87 31.24 0.85 -7.66
N LEU A 88 31.00 2.15 -7.56
CA LEU A 88 31.84 3.19 -8.19
C LEU A 88 33.09 3.57 -7.38
N GLN A 89 33.24 3.04 -6.15
CA GLN A 89 34.39 3.32 -5.27
C GLN A 89 35.44 2.20 -5.26
N ASP A 90 35.11 1.01 -5.76
CA ASP A 90 36.01 -0.15 -5.86
C ASP A 90 36.75 -0.25 -7.22
N ASP A 91 36.34 0.53 -8.23
CA ASP A 91 37.03 0.71 -9.53
C ASP A 91 38.02 1.88 -9.48
#